data_AF-A0A2T7NGG3-F1
#
_entry.id   AF-A0A2T7NGG3-F1
#
_cell.length_a   1.000
_cell.length_b   1.000
_cell.length_c   1.000
_cell.angle_alpha   90.00
_cell.angle_beta   90.00
_cell.angle_gamma   90.00
#
_symmetry.space_group_name_H-M   'P 1'
#
loop_
_entity.id
_entity.type
_entity.pdbx_description
1 polymer ?
#
loop_
_entity_poly.entity_id
_entity_poly.type
_entity_poly.pdbx_seq_one_letter_code
_entity_poly.pdbx_strand_id
1 'polypeptide(L)'
;MGVMRLFYGLQKFVEQSGGHRGGWDEYDHGTFMKVRNKYKGRIVFLDHLKGMLLTKTEDEIREHETWYQEYLFLNERKKDIIKNWRTKREEVKEDLLSKARDGQDSEDKEDEKSKQRLQEIIDAEKKERFSKLNAWKVHKELEKAIQEERKMRKELAKVKKAEEERKRQAEVRVQVEEFRKQREQEEEFLRQQEELWRRQEEECRRQLSAREIVKFRTRDQQQLQQKLAKEAEKENALRAKEKQLES
;
A
#
# COMPACT_ATOMS: atom_id res chain seq x y z
N MET A 1 -52.70 -31.26 44.62
CA MET A 1 -53.74 -31.99 45.39
C MET A 1 -55.01 -31.17 45.70
N GLY A 2 -55.08 -29.85 45.47
CA GLY A 2 -56.26 -29.03 45.82
C GLY A 2 -57.46 -29.12 44.85
N VAL A 3 -57.22 -29.32 43.55
CA VAL A 3 -58.29 -29.32 42.52
C VAL A 3 -59.20 -30.55 42.63
N MET A 4 -58.62 -31.72 42.89
CA MET A 4 -59.38 -32.96 43.08
C MET A 4 -60.23 -32.93 44.35
N ARG A 5 -59.65 -32.51 45.49
CA ARG A 5 -60.28 -32.66 46.83
C ARG A 5 -61.60 -31.87 46.99
N LEU A 6 -61.80 -30.80 46.21
CA LEU A 6 -63.03 -29.98 46.22
C LEU A 6 -64.00 -30.33 45.07
N PHE A 7 -63.50 -30.90 43.97
CA PHE A 7 -64.35 -31.56 42.97
C PHE A 7 -65.14 -32.70 43.61
N TYR A 8 -64.48 -33.48 44.47
CA TYR A 8 -65.11 -34.50 45.29
C TYR A 8 -66.12 -33.92 46.30
N GLY A 9 -65.99 -32.65 46.71
CA GLY A 9 -66.92 -32.00 47.65
C GLY A 9 -68.30 -31.76 47.05
N LEU A 10 -68.38 -31.13 45.87
CA LEU A 10 -69.64 -30.95 45.15
C LEU A 10 -70.22 -32.30 44.69
N GLN A 11 -69.37 -33.19 44.18
CA GLN A 11 -69.82 -34.49 43.71
C GLN A 11 -70.41 -35.33 44.84
N LYS A 12 -69.74 -35.38 46.00
CA LYS A 12 -70.25 -36.06 47.20
C LYS A 12 -71.52 -35.39 47.74
N PHE A 13 -71.59 -34.07 47.73
CA PHE A 13 -72.80 -33.33 48.13
C PHE A 13 -74.00 -33.66 47.23
N VAL A 14 -73.79 -33.74 45.91
CA VAL A 14 -74.81 -34.14 44.94
C VAL A 14 -75.23 -35.60 45.11
N GLU A 15 -74.27 -36.52 45.29
CA GLU A 15 -74.55 -37.95 45.53
C GLU A 15 -75.34 -38.17 46.83
N GLN A 16 -75.02 -37.43 47.91
CA GLN A 16 -75.70 -37.53 49.20
C GLN A 16 -77.10 -36.92 49.19
N SER A 17 -77.33 -35.88 48.39
CA SER A 17 -78.61 -35.13 48.36
C SER A 17 -79.60 -35.65 47.31
N GLY A 18 -79.42 -36.86 46.78
CA GLY A 18 -80.34 -37.41 45.77
C GLY A 18 -80.18 -36.81 44.37
N GLY A 19 -78.97 -36.40 44.00
CA GLY A 19 -78.61 -35.91 42.67
C GLY A 19 -78.71 -34.39 42.50
N HIS A 20 -78.58 -33.94 41.25
CA HIS A 20 -78.55 -32.51 40.91
C HIS A 20 -79.87 -31.77 41.15
N ARG A 21 -80.92 -32.48 41.59
CA ARG A 21 -82.24 -31.93 41.91
C ARG A 21 -82.59 -32.01 43.40
N GLY A 22 -81.66 -32.40 44.27
CA GLY A 22 -81.92 -32.45 45.71
C GLY A 22 -82.96 -33.52 46.10
N GLY A 23 -83.09 -34.58 45.28
CA GLY A 23 -84.12 -35.61 45.47
C GLY A 23 -85.53 -35.22 45.02
N TRP A 24 -85.73 -34.01 44.47
CA TRP A 24 -87.00 -33.59 43.88
C TRP A 24 -87.15 -34.11 42.45
N ASP A 25 -88.39 -34.34 42.02
CA ASP A 25 -88.67 -34.74 40.65
C ASP A 25 -88.43 -33.56 39.66
N GLU A 26 -88.53 -33.86 38.38
CA GLU A 26 -88.29 -32.86 37.33
C GLU A 26 -89.31 -31.72 37.35
N TYR A 27 -90.56 -32.01 37.71
CA TYR A 27 -91.66 -31.06 37.69
C TYR A 27 -91.59 -30.08 38.87
N ASP A 28 -91.44 -30.60 40.09
CA ASP A 28 -91.33 -29.84 41.33
C ASP A 28 -90.06 -29.00 41.33
N HIS A 29 -88.92 -29.60 40.96
CA HIS A 29 -87.66 -28.87 40.85
C HIS A 29 -87.71 -27.79 39.75
N GLY A 30 -88.32 -28.10 38.61
CA GLY A 30 -88.51 -27.15 37.52
C GLY A 30 -89.40 -25.97 37.92
N THR A 31 -90.47 -26.23 38.66
CA THR A 31 -91.38 -25.20 39.20
C THR A 31 -90.68 -24.34 40.24
N PHE A 32 -89.95 -24.97 41.17
CA PHE A 32 -89.07 -24.28 42.12
C PHE A 32 -88.12 -23.32 41.42
N MET A 33 -87.38 -23.80 40.42
CA MET A 33 -86.41 -22.99 39.68
C MET A 33 -87.03 -21.81 38.94
N LYS A 34 -88.19 -22.00 38.27
CA LYS A 34 -88.89 -20.93 37.54
C LYS A 34 -89.31 -19.80 38.47
N VAL A 35 -89.94 -20.14 39.58
CA VAL A 35 -90.45 -19.15 40.54
C VAL A 35 -89.27 -18.51 41.28
N ARG A 36 -88.20 -19.27 41.58
CA ARG A 36 -87.02 -18.76 42.29
C ARG A 36 -86.26 -17.76 41.45
N ASN A 37 -86.07 -18.05 40.16
CA ASN A 37 -85.45 -17.13 39.22
C ASN A 37 -86.29 -15.87 39.01
N LYS A 38 -87.63 -15.99 39.04
CA LYS A 38 -88.56 -14.85 38.93
C LYS A 38 -88.48 -13.92 40.14
N TYR A 39 -88.43 -14.45 41.36
CA TYR A 39 -88.44 -13.67 42.60
C TYR A 39 -87.06 -13.50 43.25
N LYS A 40 -86.00 -14.04 42.63
CA LYS A 40 -84.59 -14.00 43.08
C LYS A 40 -84.39 -14.40 44.55
N GLY A 41 -85.16 -15.37 45.03
CA GLY A 41 -85.05 -15.86 46.42
C GLY A 41 -85.57 -14.91 47.51
N ARG A 42 -86.37 -13.89 47.17
CA ARG A 42 -87.06 -13.04 48.16
C ARG A 42 -88.10 -13.84 48.93
N ILE A 43 -88.41 -13.46 50.19
CA ILE A 43 -89.36 -14.19 51.07
C ILE A 43 -90.72 -14.47 50.40
N VAL A 44 -91.21 -13.56 49.55
CA VAL A 44 -92.44 -13.71 48.75
C VAL A 44 -92.45 -14.93 47.81
N PHE A 45 -91.28 -15.50 47.52
CA PHE A 45 -91.11 -16.72 46.75
C PHE A 45 -91.79 -17.92 47.42
N LEU A 46 -91.69 -18.04 48.75
CA LEU A 46 -92.24 -19.18 49.49
C LEU A 46 -93.76 -19.23 49.40
N ASP A 47 -94.41 -18.07 49.55
CA ASP A 47 -95.88 -17.95 49.43
C ASP A 47 -96.37 -18.32 48.02
N HIS A 48 -95.65 -17.88 46.99
CA HIS A 48 -95.98 -18.23 45.61
C HIS A 48 -95.70 -19.71 45.30
N LEU A 49 -94.67 -20.31 45.90
CA LEU A 49 -94.35 -21.72 45.68
C LEU A 49 -95.36 -22.65 46.33
N LYS A 50 -95.78 -22.34 47.56
CA LYS A 50 -96.78 -23.09 48.32
C LYS A 50 -98.10 -23.19 47.56
N GLY A 51 -98.48 -22.15 46.82
CA GLY A 51 -99.66 -22.17 45.96
C GLY A 51 -99.53 -23.01 44.68
N MET A 52 -98.32 -23.34 44.24
CA MET A 52 -98.07 -24.11 43.02
C MET A 52 -97.68 -25.58 43.28
N LEU A 53 -97.05 -25.85 44.43
CA LEU A 53 -96.63 -27.19 44.85
C LEU A 53 -97.55 -27.70 45.95
N LEU A 54 -98.69 -28.27 45.57
CA LEU A 54 -99.65 -28.88 46.50
C LEU A 54 -99.11 -30.17 47.16
N THR A 55 -98.04 -30.74 46.61
CA THR A 55 -97.37 -31.97 47.04
C THR A 55 -96.28 -31.73 48.09
N LYS A 56 -95.90 -30.47 48.34
CA LYS A 56 -94.77 -30.11 49.21
C LYS A 56 -95.17 -29.14 50.30
N THR A 57 -94.62 -29.37 51.48
CA THR A 57 -94.79 -28.49 52.64
C THR A 57 -93.86 -27.28 52.55
N GLU A 58 -94.21 -26.23 53.29
CA GLU A 58 -93.38 -25.02 53.36
C GLU A 58 -91.97 -25.32 53.92
N ASP A 59 -91.85 -26.27 54.84
CA ASP A 59 -90.58 -26.69 55.42
C ASP A 59 -89.70 -27.44 54.40
N GLU A 60 -90.27 -28.36 53.62
CA GLU A 60 -89.55 -29.03 52.52
C GLU A 60 -89.02 -28.02 51.48
N ILE A 61 -89.81 -26.97 51.18
CA ILE A 61 -89.39 -25.91 50.26
C ILE A 61 -88.22 -25.09 50.84
N ARG A 62 -88.21 -24.82 52.15
CA ARG A 62 -87.12 -24.10 52.83
C ARG A 62 -85.84 -24.94 52.90
N GLU A 63 -85.97 -26.24 53.18
CA GLU A 63 -84.85 -27.19 53.14
C GLU A 63 -84.23 -27.25 51.74
N HIS A 64 -85.07 -27.29 50.70
CA HIS A 64 -84.61 -27.32 49.31
C HIS A 64 -83.97 -25.99 48.87
N GLU A 65 -84.45 -24.84 49.34
CA GLU A 65 -83.76 -23.55 49.13
C GLU A 65 -82.39 -23.53 49.79
N THR A 66 -82.28 -24.03 51.02
CA THR A 66 -81.00 -24.13 51.74
C THR A 66 -80.03 -25.03 51.00
N TRP A 67 -80.49 -26.21 50.56
CA TRP A 67 -79.71 -27.12 49.71
C TRP A 67 -79.27 -26.44 48.41
N TYR A 68 -80.17 -25.73 47.74
CA TYR A 68 -79.87 -25.09 46.46
C TYR A 68 -78.83 -23.96 46.61
N GLN A 69 -78.87 -23.20 47.70
CA GLN A 69 -77.85 -22.21 48.02
C GLN A 69 -76.48 -22.84 48.24
N GLU A 70 -76.41 -23.94 49.01
CA GLU A 70 -75.16 -24.68 49.22
C GLU A 70 -74.63 -25.30 47.92
N TYR A 71 -75.53 -25.84 47.08
CA TYR A 71 -75.19 -26.34 45.75
C TYR A 71 -74.55 -25.25 44.88
N LEU A 72 -75.14 -24.05 44.86
CA LEU A 72 -74.60 -22.92 44.09
C LEU A 72 -73.21 -22.51 44.59
N PHE A 73 -73.04 -22.37 45.91
CA PHE A 73 -71.76 -22.01 46.52
C PHE A 73 -70.65 -23.01 46.16
N LEU A 74 -70.93 -24.31 46.30
CA LEU A 74 -69.98 -25.37 45.96
C LEU A 74 -69.66 -25.40 44.45
N ASN A 75 -70.64 -25.12 43.60
CA ASN A 75 -70.45 -25.07 42.15
C ASN A 75 -69.64 -23.85 41.69
N GLU A 76 -69.86 -22.68 42.29
CA GLU A 76 -69.04 -21.48 42.04
C GLU A 76 -67.60 -21.68 42.49
N ARG A 77 -67.41 -22.20 43.71
CA ARG A 77 -66.08 -22.52 44.24
C ARG A 77 -65.32 -23.50 43.34
N LYS A 78 -66.01 -24.50 42.80
CA LYS A 78 -65.43 -25.43 41.81
C LYS A 78 -64.97 -24.70 40.55
N LYS A 79 -65.78 -23.79 39.99
CA LYS A 79 -65.42 -23.00 38.81
C LYS A 79 -64.20 -22.10 39.06
N ASP A 80 -64.16 -21.41 40.19
CA ASP A 80 -63.05 -20.53 40.56
C ASP A 80 -61.72 -21.27 40.68
N ILE A 81 -61.74 -22.47 41.25
CA ILE A 81 -60.53 -23.31 41.37
C ILE A 81 -60.05 -23.76 39.99
N ILE A 82 -60.95 -24.18 39.09
CA ILE A 82 -60.59 -24.55 37.72
C ILE A 82 -59.97 -23.35 37.00
N LYS A 83 -60.58 -22.17 37.14
CA LYS A 83 -60.09 -20.94 36.53
C LYS A 83 -58.69 -20.59 37.06
N ASN A 84 -58.52 -20.55 38.37
CA ASN A 84 -57.23 -20.26 39.00
C ASN A 84 -56.15 -21.28 38.63
N TRP A 85 -56.50 -22.57 38.53
CA TRP A 85 -55.57 -23.59 38.06
C TRP A 85 -55.16 -23.36 36.60
N ARG A 86 -56.11 -23.02 35.71
CA ARG A 86 -55.80 -22.71 34.31
C ARG A 86 -54.89 -21.48 34.19
N THR A 87 -55.22 -20.41 34.90
CA THR A 87 -54.40 -19.18 34.94
C THR A 87 -52.99 -19.48 35.45
N LYS A 88 -52.86 -20.18 36.58
CA LYS A 88 -51.55 -20.53 37.14
C LYS A 88 -50.73 -21.39 36.19
N ARG A 89 -51.38 -22.30 35.45
CA ARG A 89 -50.72 -23.15 34.47
C ARG A 89 -50.21 -22.33 33.28
N GLU A 90 -50.97 -21.35 32.80
CA GLU A 90 -50.54 -20.49 31.70
C GLU A 90 -49.41 -19.54 32.13
N GLU A 91 -49.48 -18.97 33.34
CA GLU A 91 -48.39 -18.16 33.90
C GLU A 91 -47.07 -18.93 33.96
N VAL A 92 -47.10 -20.19 34.42
CA VAL A 92 -45.89 -21.04 34.47
C VAL A 92 -45.35 -21.32 33.06
N LYS A 93 -46.24 -21.53 32.09
CA LYS A 93 -45.84 -21.78 30.70
C LYS A 93 -45.21 -20.54 30.07
N GLU A 94 -45.77 -19.36 30.27
CA GLU A 94 -45.21 -18.10 29.78
C GLU A 94 -43.86 -17.77 30.44
N ASP A 95 -43.72 -17.97 31.76
CA ASP A 95 -42.44 -17.78 32.47
C ASP A 95 -41.34 -18.72 31.95
N LEU A 96 -41.67 -19.98 31.63
CA LEU A 96 -40.73 -20.91 31.01
C LEU A 96 -40.33 -20.46 29.60
N LEU A 97 -41.28 -19.96 28.80
CA LEU A 97 -41.01 -19.45 27.46
C LEU A 97 -40.18 -18.17 27.48
N SER A 98 -40.42 -17.26 28.44
CA SER A 98 -39.62 -16.03 28.57
C SER A 98 -38.17 -16.36 28.94
N LYS A 99 -37.96 -17.24 29.91
CA LYS A 99 -36.61 -17.67 30.32
C LYS A 99 -35.85 -18.36 29.19
N ALA A 100 -36.53 -19.16 28.37
CA ALA A 100 -35.93 -19.78 27.19
C ALA A 100 -35.50 -18.73 26.15
N ARG A 101 -36.36 -17.72 25.88
CA ARG A 101 -36.04 -16.61 24.97
C ARG A 101 -34.88 -15.76 25.49
N ASP A 102 -34.89 -15.39 26.76
CA ASP A 102 -33.83 -14.58 27.38
C ASP A 102 -32.47 -15.30 27.35
N GLY A 103 -32.47 -16.62 27.57
CA GLY A 103 -31.28 -17.46 27.44
C GLY A 103 -30.73 -17.47 26.01
N GLN A 104 -31.61 -17.67 25.02
CA GLN A 104 -31.23 -17.70 23.61
C GLN A 104 -30.71 -16.33 23.11
N ASP A 105 -31.38 -15.23 23.49
CA ASP A 105 -30.93 -13.87 23.18
C ASP A 105 -29.57 -13.53 23.81
N SER A 106 -29.27 -14.09 24.98
CA SER A 106 -27.97 -13.93 25.63
C SER A 106 -26.88 -14.68 24.88
N GLU A 107 -27.15 -15.93 24.48
CA GLU A 107 -26.22 -16.78 23.73
C GLU A 107 -25.92 -16.19 22.34
N ASP A 108 -26.95 -15.76 21.61
CA ASP A 108 -26.80 -15.10 20.30
C ASP A 108 -25.94 -13.82 20.38
N LYS A 109 -26.09 -13.03 21.46
CA LYS A 109 -25.27 -11.83 21.70
C LYS A 109 -23.81 -12.16 22.03
N GLU A 110 -23.55 -13.25 22.73
CA GLU A 110 -22.18 -13.69 23.02
C GLU A 110 -21.48 -14.24 21.77
N ASP A 111 -22.21 -15.00 20.95
CA ASP A 111 -21.73 -15.50 19.66
C ASP A 111 -21.38 -14.37 18.69
N GLU A 112 -22.24 -13.35 18.60
CA GLU A 112 -21.99 -12.20 17.73
C GLU A 112 -20.77 -11.39 18.19
N LYS A 113 -20.59 -11.18 19.50
CA LYS A 113 -19.38 -10.55 20.06
C LYS A 113 -18.13 -11.38 19.78
N SER A 114 -18.23 -12.70 19.85
CA SER A 114 -17.11 -13.60 19.58
C SER A 114 -16.67 -13.54 18.12
N LYS A 115 -17.63 -13.50 17.18
CA LYS A 115 -17.37 -13.29 15.75
C LYS A 115 -16.72 -11.93 15.47
N GLN A 116 -17.21 -10.87 16.10
CA GLN A 116 -16.63 -9.53 15.96
C GLN A 116 -15.17 -9.50 16.44
N ARG A 117 -14.87 -10.08 17.61
CA ARG A 117 -13.49 -10.18 18.11
C ARG A 117 -12.58 -10.97 17.18
N LEU A 118 -13.06 -12.08 16.63
CA LEU A 118 -12.28 -12.87 15.66
C LEU A 118 -11.99 -12.05 14.40
N GLN A 119 -12.99 -11.31 13.91
CA GLN A 119 -12.84 -10.45 12.74
C GLN A 119 -11.81 -9.33 12.99
N GLU A 120 -11.86 -8.68 14.17
CA GLU A 120 -10.89 -7.66 14.57
C GLU A 120 -9.46 -8.21 14.61
N ILE A 121 -9.26 -9.43 15.14
CA ILE A 121 -7.95 -10.09 15.16
C ILE A 121 -7.44 -10.34 13.73
N ILE A 122 -8.30 -10.88 12.85
CA ILE A 122 -7.96 -11.15 11.45
C ILE A 122 -7.58 -9.85 10.72
N ASP A 123 -8.35 -8.78 10.92
CA ASP A 123 -8.12 -7.51 10.25
C ASP A 123 -6.88 -6.79 10.80
N ALA A 124 -6.60 -6.90 12.10
CA ALA A 124 -5.35 -6.44 12.70
C ALA A 124 -4.14 -7.19 12.10
N GLU A 125 -4.22 -8.52 11.96
CA GLU A 125 -3.15 -9.34 11.37
C GLU A 125 -2.92 -8.98 9.88
N LYS A 126 -4.01 -8.81 9.11
CA LYS A 126 -3.92 -8.33 7.72
C LYS A 126 -3.25 -6.96 7.63
N LYS A 127 -3.63 -6.02 8.50
CA LYS A 127 -3.05 -4.67 8.55
C LYS A 127 -1.57 -4.71 8.89
N GLU A 128 -1.17 -5.55 9.84
CA GLU A 128 0.24 -5.74 10.20
C GLU A 128 1.04 -6.35 9.04
N ARG A 129 0.52 -7.40 8.40
CA ARG A 129 1.14 -8.02 7.21
C ARG A 129 1.29 -7.02 6.07
N PHE A 130 0.26 -6.22 5.81
CA PHE A 130 0.28 -5.19 4.77
C PHE A 130 1.29 -4.07 5.08
N SER A 131 1.36 -3.65 6.35
CA SER A 131 2.37 -2.68 6.82
C SER A 131 3.79 -3.19 6.60
N LYS A 132 4.08 -4.44 7.01
CA LYS A 132 5.39 -5.08 6.78
C LYS A 132 5.73 -5.18 5.28
N LEU A 133 4.76 -5.57 4.46
CA LEU A 133 4.96 -5.67 3.01
C LEU A 133 5.25 -4.29 2.38
N ASN A 134 4.52 -3.25 2.78
CA ASN A 134 4.75 -1.89 2.29
C ASN A 134 6.10 -1.35 2.76
N ALA A 135 6.46 -1.54 4.03
CA ALA A 135 7.77 -1.16 4.54
C ALA A 135 8.90 -1.84 3.76
N TRP A 136 8.74 -3.13 3.44
CA TRP A 136 9.69 -3.86 2.60
C TRP A 136 9.75 -3.32 1.17
N LYS A 137 8.60 -3.01 0.54
CA LYS A 137 8.55 -2.41 -0.81
C LYS A 137 9.26 -1.06 -0.85
N VAL A 138 8.93 -0.18 0.09
CA VAL A 138 9.57 1.15 0.22
C VAL A 138 11.07 1.01 0.43
N HIS A 139 11.50 0.11 1.32
CA HIS A 139 12.92 -0.15 1.53
C HIS A 139 13.62 -0.66 0.27
N LYS A 140 12.97 -1.57 -0.47
CA LYS A 140 13.51 -2.12 -1.71
C LYS A 140 13.61 -1.07 -2.82
N GLU A 141 12.64 -0.18 -2.93
CA GLU A 141 12.66 0.95 -3.88
C GLU A 141 13.72 1.97 -3.50
N LEU A 142 13.85 2.30 -2.22
CA LEU A 142 14.89 3.19 -1.72
C LEU A 142 16.30 2.63 -2.01
N GLU A 143 16.52 1.34 -1.75
CA GLU A 143 17.79 0.68 -2.06
C GLU A 143 18.12 0.73 -3.56
N LYS A 144 17.13 0.52 -4.43
CA LYS A 144 17.31 0.67 -5.88
C LYS A 144 17.67 2.10 -6.26
N ALA A 145 16.96 3.09 -5.72
CA ALA A 145 17.23 4.50 -5.98
C ALA A 145 18.65 4.90 -5.54
N ILE A 146 19.09 4.46 -4.37
CA ILE A 146 20.46 4.68 -3.87
C ILE A 146 21.49 4.02 -4.80
N GLN A 147 21.23 2.79 -5.27
CA GLN A 147 22.14 2.11 -6.19
C GLN A 147 22.22 2.82 -7.55
N GLU A 148 21.10 3.29 -8.08
CA GLU A 148 21.06 4.08 -9.31
C GLU A 148 21.79 5.41 -9.16
N GLU A 149 21.53 6.15 -8.08
CA GLU A 149 22.25 7.40 -7.77
C GLU A 149 23.76 7.15 -7.66
N ARG A 150 24.17 6.07 -6.99
CA ARG A 150 25.59 5.70 -6.88
C ARG A 150 26.22 5.37 -8.22
N LYS A 151 25.49 4.70 -9.12
CA LYS A 151 25.96 4.43 -10.49
C LYS A 151 26.10 5.74 -11.27
N MET A 152 25.11 6.62 -11.21
CA MET A 152 25.15 7.93 -11.87
C MET A 152 26.31 8.79 -11.37
N ARG A 153 26.55 8.85 -10.06
CA ARG A 153 27.70 9.55 -9.48
C ARG A 153 29.04 8.99 -9.96
N LYS A 154 29.17 7.67 -10.09
CA LYS A 154 30.39 7.03 -10.60
C LYS A 154 30.63 7.36 -12.07
N GLU A 155 29.61 7.31 -12.91
CA GLU A 155 29.73 7.66 -14.33
C GLU A 155 30.05 9.14 -14.51
N LEU A 156 29.40 10.03 -13.76
CA LEU A 156 29.72 11.46 -13.77
C LEU A 156 31.19 11.72 -13.36
N ALA A 157 31.67 11.04 -12.32
CA ALA A 157 33.07 11.16 -11.88
C ALA A 157 34.07 10.65 -12.93
N LYS A 158 33.74 9.55 -13.64
CA LYS A 158 34.57 9.06 -14.76
C LYS A 158 34.62 10.05 -15.91
N VAL A 159 33.47 10.61 -16.30
CA VAL A 159 33.39 11.62 -17.37
C VAL A 159 34.22 12.84 -17.01
N LYS A 160 34.05 13.35 -15.78
CA LYS A 160 34.82 14.51 -15.30
C LYS A 160 36.34 14.24 -15.32
N LYS A 161 36.77 13.08 -14.82
CA LYS A 161 38.17 12.68 -14.83
C LYS A 161 38.72 12.54 -16.26
N ALA A 162 37.95 11.98 -17.19
CA ALA A 162 38.33 11.87 -18.60
C ALA A 162 38.44 13.24 -19.28
N GLU A 163 37.56 14.19 -18.94
CA GLU A 163 37.61 15.56 -19.44
C GLU A 163 38.85 16.30 -18.90
N GLU A 164 39.14 16.18 -17.61
CA GLU A 164 40.35 16.75 -16.98
C GLU A 164 41.63 16.20 -17.61
N GLU A 165 41.71 14.89 -17.81
CA GLU A 165 42.86 14.26 -18.47
C GLU A 165 42.98 14.71 -19.94
N ARG A 166 41.86 14.83 -20.67
CA ARG A 166 41.86 15.36 -22.04
C ARG A 166 42.36 16.81 -22.09
N LYS A 167 41.96 17.66 -21.13
CA LYS A 167 42.46 19.04 -21.01
C LYS A 167 43.97 19.05 -20.78
N ARG A 168 44.45 18.24 -19.83
CA ARG A 168 45.88 18.11 -19.53
C ARG A 168 46.68 17.63 -20.75
N GLN A 169 46.19 16.64 -21.48
CA GLN A 169 46.83 16.17 -22.71
C GLN A 169 46.87 17.24 -23.80
N ALA A 170 45.80 18.03 -23.94
CA ALA A 170 45.76 19.14 -24.89
C ALA A 170 46.78 20.23 -24.52
N GLU A 171 46.89 20.60 -23.24
CA GLU A 171 47.88 21.56 -22.74
C GLU A 171 49.32 21.09 -23.02
N VAL A 172 49.64 19.83 -22.70
CA VAL A 172 50.96 19.25 -22.99
C VAL A 172 51.24 19.24 -24.50
N ARG A 173 50.25 18.90 -25.33
CA ARG A 173 50.40 18.90 -26.78
C ARG A 173 50.72 20.30 -27.31
N VAL A 174 50.07 21.34 -26.80
CA VAL A 174 50.37 22.74 -27.17
C VAL A 174 51.83 23.08 -26.81
N GLN A 175 52.27 22.75 -25.60
CA GLN A 175 53.65 22.99 -25.16
C GLN A 175 54.68 22.28 -26.04
N VAL A 176 54.42 21.02 -26.43
CA VAL A 176 55.32 20.25 -27.31
C VAL A 176 55.37 20.85 -28.72
N GLU A 177 54.24 21.27 -29.28
CA GLU A 177 54.21 21.93 -30.59
C GLU A 177 54.92 23.30 -30.56
N GLU A 178 54.79 24.06 -29.48
CA GLU A 178 55.53 25.32 -29.29
C GLU A 178 57.03 25.07 -29.22
N PHE A 179 57.47 24.10 -28.41
CA PHE A 179 58.88 23.74 -28.32
C PHE A 179 59.43 23.22 -29.66
N ARG A 180 58.65 22.40 -30.39
CA ARG A 180 59.02 21.92 -31.72
C ARG A 180 59.24 23.08 -32.69
N LYS A 181 58.33 24.05 -32.73
CA LYS A 181 58.46 25.25 -33.57
C LYS A 181 59.68 26.09 -33.19
N GLN A 182 59.93 26.28 -31.90
CA GLN A 182 61.11 27.00 -31.42
C GLN A 182 62.40 26.30 -31.86
N ARG A 183 62.47 24.97 -31.73
CA ARG A 183 63.62 24.18 -32.19
C ARG A 183 63.82 24.24 -33.69
N GLU A 184 62.74 24.19 -34.47
CA GLU A 184 62.80 24.30 -35.93
C GLU A 184 63.30 25.69 -36.36
N GLN A 185 62.82 26.76 -35.71
CA GLN A 185 63.30 28.12 -35.94
C GLN A 185 64.78 28.30 -35.58
N GLU A 186 65.21 27.73 -34.45
CA GLU A 186 66.62 27.75 -34.03
C GLU A 186 67.50 27.00 -35.02
N GLU A 187 67.08 25.83 -35.49
CA GLU A 187 67.80 25.04 -36.49
C GLU A 187 67.83 25.70 -37.86
N GLU A 188 66.74 26.35 -38.29
CA GLU A 188 66.69 27.12 -39.53
C GLU A 188 67.61 28.36 -39.45
N PHE A 189 67.61 29.06 -38.33
CA PHE A 189 68.52 30.18 -38.09
C PHE A 189 70.00 29.74 -38.15
N LEU A 190 70.34 28.61 -37.51
CA LEU A 190 71.69 28.03 -37.58
C LEU A 190 72.05 27.62 -39.02
N ARG A 191 71.12 27.02 -39.78
CA ARG A 191 71.35 26.69 -41.19
C ARG A 191 71.60 27.93 -42.04
N GLN A 192 70.85 29.00 -41.83
CA GLN A 192 71.06 30.28 -42.52
C GLN A 192 72.43 30.88 -42.19
N GLN A 193 72.85 30.85 -40.92
CA GLN A 193 74.19 31.28 -40.48
C GLN A 193 75.29 30.47 -41.17
N GLU A 194 75.17 29.14 -41.20
CA GLU A 194 76.15 28.26 -41.83
C GLU A 194 76.21 28.49 -43.35
N GLU A 195 75.06 28.67 -44.01
CA GLU A 195 75.02 28.96 -45.44
C GLU A 195 75.66 30.31 -45.77
N LEU A 196 75.41 31.34 -44.96
CA LEU A 196 76.08 32.64 -45.10
C LEU A 196 77.59 32.52 -44.92
N TRP A 197 78.04 31.80 -43.89
CA TRP A 197 79.47 31.53 -43.67
C TRP A 197 80.10 30.79 -44.85
N ARG A 198 79.44 29.74 -45.35
CA ARG A 198 79.90 28.97 -46.51
C ARG A 198 80.00 29.83 -47.77
N ARG A 199 79.01 30.69 -48.03
CA ARG A 199 79.06 31.64 -49.16
C ARG A 199 80.21 32.61 -49.02
N GLN A 200 80.45 33.14 -47.81
CA GLN A 200 81.58 34.03 -47.54
C GLN A 200 82.92 33.32 -47.72
N GLU A 201 83.05 32.07 -47.25
CA GLU A 201 84.25 31.26 -47.44
C GLU A 201 84.51 30.97 -48.94
N GLU A 202 83.47 30.59 -49.69
CA GLU A 202 83.55 30.40 -51.13
C GLU A 202 83.96 31.68 -51.86
N GLU A 203 83.42 32.83 -51.45
CA GLU A 203 83.76 34.12 -52.02
C GLU A 203 85.22 34.50 -51.69
N CYS A 204 85.65 34.32 -50.45
CA CYS A 204 87.05 34.47 -50.05
C CYS A 204 87.98 33.58 -50.89
N ARG A 205 87.61 32.30 -51.07
CA ARG A 205 88.36 31.35 -51.91
C ARG A 205 88.41 31.80 -53.37
N ARG A 206 87.29 32.28 -53.92
CA ARG A 206 87.22 32.85 -55.28
C ARG A 206 88.12 34.09 -55.41
N GLN A 207 88.11 34.99 -54.43
CA GLN A 207 88.95 36.19 -54.43
C GLN A 207 90.44 35.84 -54.36
N LEU A 208 90.82 34.87 -53.52
CA LEU A 208 92.20 34.37 -53.44
C LEU A 208 92.64 33.76 -54.78
N SER A 209 91.82 32.87 -55.36
CA SER A 209 92.10 32.28 -56.68
C SER A 209 92.21 33.34 -57.78
N ALA A 210 91.32 34.33 -57.80
CA ALA A 210 91.38 35.43 -58.77
C ALA A 210 92.69 36.25 -58.63
N ARG A 211 93.12 36.54 -57.39
CA ARG A 211 94.39 37.21 -57.11
C ARG A 211 95.59 36.36 -57.58
N GLU A 212 95.57 35.05 -57.38
CA GLU A 212 96.61 34.14 -57.86
C GLU A 212 96.66 34.11 -59.40
N ILE A 213 95.50 34.01 -60.06
CA ILE A 213 95.39 34.05 -61.53
C ILE A 213 96.00 35.34 -62.08
N VAL A 214 95.72 36.49 -61.47
CA VAL A 214 96.32 37.78 -61.86
C VAL A 214 97.83 37.74 -61.72
N LYS A 215 98.37 37.26 -60.59
CA LYS A 215 99.82 37.11 -60.39
C LYS A 215 100.46 36.23 -61.45
N PHE A 216 99.86 35.08 -61.76
CA PHE A 216 100.34 34.18 -62.81
C PHE A 216 100.32 34.86 -64.19
N ARG A 217 99.21 35.52 -64.56
CA ARG A 217 99.11 36.26 -65.83
C ARG A 217 100.15 37.36 -65.95
N THR A 218 100.36 38.15 -64.91
CA THR A 218 101.39 39.20 -64.90
C THR A 218 102.80 38.61 -65.07
N ARG A 219 103.11 37.52 -64.36
CA ARG A 219 104.40 36.84 -64.49
C ARG A 219 104.61 36.29 -65.90
N ASP A 220 103.61 35.62 -66.46
CA ASP A 220 103.67 35.05 -67.81
C ASP A 220 103.79 36.15 -68.87
N GLN A 221 103.09 37.28 -68.69
CA GLN A 221 103.22 38.45 -69.56
C GLN A 221 104.64 39.05 -69.51
N GLN A 222 105.23 39.16 -68.31
CA GLN A 222 106.62 39.62 -68.17
C GLN A 222 107.60 38.67 -68.87
N GLN A 223 107.42 37.36 -68.72
CA GLN A 223 108.25 36.37 -69.42
C GLN A 223 108.09 36.45 -70.94
N LEU A 224 106.86 36.63 -71.44
CA LEU A 224 106.60 36.82 -72.86
C LEU A 224 107.28 38.09 -73.39
N GLN A 225 107.15 39.22 -72.68
CA GLN A 225 107.82 40.48 -73.03
C GLN A 225 109.34 40.32 -73.06
N GLN A 226 109.93 39.64 -72.08
CA GLN A 226 111.37 39.34 -72.09
C GLN A 226 111.79 38.47 -73.28
N LYS A 227 110.99 37.48 -73.68
CA LYS A 227 111.26 36.67 -74.87
C LYS A 227 111.21 37.51 -76.15
N LEU A 228 110.17 38.33 -76.31
CA LEU A 228 110.04 39.24 -77.45
C LEU A 228 111.18 40.26 -77.51
N ALA A 229 111.58 40.84 -76.38
CA ALA A 229 112.73 41.75 -76.32
C ALA A 229 114.03 41.06 -76.75
N LYS A 230 114.29 39.84 -76.27
CA LYS A 230 115.46 39.05 -76.69
C LYS A 230 115.41 38.69 -78.18
N GLU A 231 114.24 38.39 -78.72
CA GLU A 231 114.06 38.10 -80.14
C GLU A 231 114.30 39.35 -81.00
N ALA A 232 113.77 40.50 -80.59
CA ALA A 232 114.03 41.79 -81.23
C ALA A 232 115.52 42.19 -81.16
N GLU A 233 116.19 41.94 -80.02
CA GLU A 233 117.64 42.13 -79.89
C GLU A 233 118.42 41.24 -80.87
N LYS A 234 118.03 39.97 -81.02
CA LYS A 234 118.63 39.06 -82.00
C LYS A 234 118.38 39.54 -83.43
N GLU A 235 117.17 39.96 -83.77
CA GLU A 235 116.82 40.48 -85.09
C GLU A 235 117.61 41.76 -85.40
N ASN A 236 117.70 42.68 -84.44
CA ASN A 236 118.51 43.90 -84.57
C ASN A 236 120.01 43.57 -84.70
N ALA A 237 120.52 42.57 -83.99
CA ALA A 237 121.90 42.09 -84.14
C ALA A 237 122.15 41.46 -85.51
N LEU A 238 121.18 40.72 -86.06
CA LEU A 238 121.24 40.21 -87.44
C LEU A 238 121.24 41.35 -88.45
N ARG A 239 120.31 42.32 -88.34
CA ARG A 239 120.29 43.51 -89.19
C ARG A 239 121.57 44.35 -89.09
N ALA A 240 122.16 44.43 -87.90
CA ALA A 240 123.44 45.12 -87.70
C ALA A 240 124.59 44.37 -88.38
N LYS A 241 124.61 43.03 -88.32
CA LYS A 241 125.56 42.20 -89.05
C LYS A 241 125.38 42.28 -90.57
N GLU A 242 124.15 42.30 -91.07
CA GLU A 242 123.84 42.50 -92.49
C GLU A 242 124.34 43.87 -92.97
N LYS A 243 124.08 44.94 -92.20
CA LYS A 243 124.62 46.28 -92.50
C LYS A 243 126.16 46.38 -92.44
N GLN A 244 126.83 45.51 -91.68
CA GLN A 244 128.30 45.41 -91.66
C GLN A 244 128.86 44.60 -92.83
N LEU A 245 128.05 43.73 -93.47
CA LEU A 245 128.44 42.95 -94.65
C LEU A 245 128.14 43.69 -95.96
N GLU A 246 127.23 44.67 -95.94
CA GLU A 246 126.91 45.56 -97.07
C GLU A 246 127.77 46.85 -97.12
N SER A 247 128.74 47.01 -96.21
CA SER A 247 129.73 48.10 -96.18
C SER A 247 131.14 47.57 -96.39
#